data_AF-A0A812F7E3-F1
#
_entry.id   AF-A0A812F7E3-F1
#
_cell.length_a   1.000
_cell.length_b   1.000
_cell.length_c   1.000
_cell.angle_alpha   90.00
_cell.angle_beta   90.00
_cell.angle_gamma   90.00
#
_symmetry.space_group_name_H-M   'P 1'
#
loop_
_entity.id
_entity.type
_entity.pdbx_description
1 polymer ?
#
loop_
_entity_poly.entity_id
_entity_poly.type
_entity_poly.pdbx_seq_one_letter_code
_entity_poly.pdbx_strand_id
1 'polypeptide(L)'
;MPGHQGIFILNTSIEASRTQKKIKPISVKVHWSESREFDEDTHYDFMDFERKALEVAKTNPRGGYDKTKVTVLFDNEDRYECRLDLGCDGNDAGFASHCLNMLAYYLRHQYDVDKPWLHDQHHLSLIDAIQSYEFDTAFVENAKKEIEQAEMNAKAEDEGKAQAEQREWERQNREHQEKENAFQASLTIPSWAKAVIVATYTDYDAENSDPHSGYHATKTVRTLILAWSRHTRNLFPELRKACLNHPSTAFLNHPEQSNEHRETHWSGDGYYLTDIKYLRYGWSVRKHVFYNEAQKAKYVPLGELVIPD
;
A
#
# COMPACT_ATOMS: atom_id res chain seq x y z
N MET A 1 60.18 14.87 -49.54
CA MET A 1 58.99 14.20 -48.97
C MET A 1 59.08 14.33 -47.45
N PRO A 2 57.97 14.68 -46.78
CA PRO A 2 57.87 15.54 -45.60
C PRO A 2 58.19 14.77 -44.31
N GLY A 3 58.60 15.37 -43.19
CA GLY A 3 58.11 16.59 -42.55
C GLY A 3 57.08 16.19 -41.49
N HIS A 4 57.32 16.52 -40.21
CA HIS A 4 56.30 16.91 -39.22
C HIS A 4 57.03 17.45 -37.97
N GLN A 5 57.15 18.77 -37.93
CA GLN A 5 57.20 19.54 -36.70
C GLN A 5 55.85 19.41 -36.01
N GLY A 6 55.86 19.35 -34.69
CA GLY A 6 54.63 19.29 -33.89
C GLY A 6 54.94 19.03 -32.44
N ILE A 7 55.63 19.97 -31.81
CA ILE A 7 55.68 20.11 -30.37
C ILE A 7 54.22 20.26 -29.92
N PHE A 8 53.64 19.20 -29.38
CA PHE A 8 52.37 19.30 -28.66
C PHE A 8 52.67 20.08 -27.39
N ILE A 9 52.46 21.39 -27.48
CA ILE A 9 52.27 22.25 -26.32
C ILE A 9 51.07 21.64 -25.59
N LEU A 10 51.35 20.95 -24.49
CA LEU A 10 50.39 20.74 -23.41
C LEU A 10 49.80 22.11 -23.12
N ASN A 11 48.54 22.31 -23.48
CA ASN A 11 47.84 23.57 -23.22
C ASN A 11 47.55 23.59 -21.71
N THR A 12 48.59 23.93 -20.94
CA THR A 12 48.53 24.45 -19.59
C THR A 12 47.69 25.72 -19.63
N SER A 13 46.37 25.57 -19.44
CA SER A 13 45.44 26.64 -19.10
C SER A 13 44.12 26.05 -18.57
N ILE A 14 44.19 25.18 -17.57
CA ILE A 14 43.14 25.07 -16.54
C ILE A 14 43.82 25.22 -15.18
N GLU A 15 44.65 26.25 -15.06
CA GLU A 15 45.00 26.87 -13.77
C GLU A 15 44.60 28.35 -13.88
N ALA A 16 43.31 28.58 -14.10
CA ALA A 16 42.69 29.79 -13.58
C ALA A 16 42.12 29.41 -12.22
N SER A 17 42.98 29.47 -11.20
CA SER A 17 42.55 29.79 -9.84
C SER A 17 41.84 31.15 -9.91
N ARG A 18 40.56 31.14 -10.27
CA ARG A 18 39.65 32.17 -9.82
C ARG A 18 39.44 31.83 -8.35
N THR A 19 39.98 32.67 -7.47
CA THR A 19 39.40 32.88 -6.15
C THR A 19 37.97 33.36 -6.37
N GLN A 20 37.08 32.44 -6.71
CA GLN A 20 35.68 32.70 -6.99
C GLN A 20 35.10 33.15 -5.66
N LYS A 21 34.69 34.43 -5.62
CA LYS A 21 34.15 35.05 -4.42
C LYS A 21 32.97 34.18 -3.97
N LYS A 22 33.10 33.58 -2.80
CA LYS A 22 32.05 32.78 -2.18
C LYS A 22 30.87 33.70 -1.83
N ILE A 23 29.71 33.45 -2.42
CA ILE A 23 28.49 34.24 -2.24
C ILE A 23 27.66 33.58 -1.14
N LYS A 24 27.27 34.35 -0.12
CA LYS A 24 26.55 33.83 1.04
C LYS A 24 25.06 34.12 0.94
N PRO A 25 24.19 33.12 1.15
CA PRO A 25 22.77 33.40 1.32
C PRO A 25 22.53 34.10 2.67
N ILE A 26 21.63 35.09 2.68
CA ILE A 26 21.34 35.93 3.86
C ILE A 26 19.93 35.68 4.38
N SER A 27 18.94 35.66 3.51
CA SER A 27 17.54 35.52 3.91
C SER A 27 16.72 34.83 2.84
N VAL A 28 15.58 34.30 3.28
CA VAL A 28 14.62 33.62 2.42
C VAL A 28 13.26 34.28 2.58
N LYS A 29 12.68 34.74 1.47
CA LYS A 29 11.25 35.08 1.40
C LYS A 29 10.49 33.84 0.98
N VAL A 30 9.59 33.35 1.82
CA VAL A 30 8.62 32.34 1.44
C VAL A 30 7.41 33.05 0.84
N HIS A 31 7.04 32.69 -0.39
CA HIS A 31 5.83 33.24 -1.02
C HIS A 31 4.61 32.40 -0.62
N TRP A 32 4.72 31.08 -0.67
CA TRP A 32 3.69 30.13 -0.24
C TRP A 32 4.30 28.76 0.07
N SER A 33 3.60 27.94 0.88
CA SER A 33 3.98 26.57 1.21
C SER A 33 2.77 25.65 1.40
N GLU A 34 2.83 24.42 0.86
CA GLU A 34 1.81 23.39 1.08
C GLU A 34 1.82 22.83 2.53
N SER A 35 2.94 22.95 3.26
CA SER A 35 3.10 22.35 4.60
C SER A 35 2.28 23.01 5.71
N ARG A 36 1.79 24.23 5.48
CA ARG A 36 1.14 25.11 6.47
C ARG A 36 2.03 25.54 7.65
N GLU A 37 3.29 25.11 7.68
CA GLU A 37 4.25 25.53 8.70
C GLU A 37 4.85 26.91 8.38
N PHE A 38 4.88 27.31 7.10
CA PHE A 38 5.34 28.63 6.69
C PHE A 38 4.18 29.58 6.40
N ASP A 39 4.22 30.78 7.00
CA ASP A 39 3.32 31.88 6.66
C ASP A 39 3.63 32.43 5.25
N GLU A 40 2.59 32.80 4.52
CA GLU A 40 2.72 33.43 3.20
C GLU A 40 3.46 34.77 3.27
N ASP A 41 4.19 35.09 2.19
CA ASP A 41 4.97 36.33 2.01
C ASP A 41 5.92 36.71 3.16
N THR A 42 6.37 35.72 3.94
CA THR A 42 7.16 35.94 5.16
C THR A 42 8.67 35.81 4.90
N HIS A 43 9.47 36.62 5.60
CA HIS A 43 10.93 36.62 5.50
C HIS A 43 11.55 35.93 6.71
N TYR A 44 12.57 35.14 6.45
CA TYR A 44 13.33 34.38 7.44
C TYR A 44 14.82 34.67 7.27
N ASP A 45 15.57 34.64 8.37
CA ASP A 45 17.02 34.43 8.31
C ASP A 45 17.28 33.11 7.56
N PHE A 46 18.35 33.07 6.76
CA PHE A 46 18.63 31.89 5.94
C PHE A 46 18.73 30.61 6.76
N MET A 47 19.44 30.63 7.90
CA MET A 47 19.62 29.41 8.70
C MET A 47 18.38 29.05 9.50
N ASP A 48 17.55 30.02 9.89
CA ASP A 48 16.26 29.74 10.52
C ASP A 48 15.29 29.10 9.52
N PHE A 49 15.31 29.56 8.26
CA PHE A 49 14.59 28.91 7.18
C PHE A 49 15.09 27.47 6.95
N GLU A 50 16.39 27.25 6.80
CA GLU A 50 16.95 25.92 6.55
C GLU A 50 16.58 24.91 7.65
N ARG A 51 16.65 25.32 8.93
CA ARG A 51 16.22 24.45 10.05
C ARG A 51 14.73 24.13 9.99
N LYS A 52 13.89 25.13 9.73
CA LYS A 52 12.44 24.92 9.64
C LYS A 52 12.06 24.07 8.41
N ALA A 53 12.75 24.27 7.29
CA ALA A 53 12.56 23.47 6.08
C ALA A 53 12.93 21.99 6.31
N LEU A 54 13.99 21.72 7.06
CA LEU A 54 14.35 20.37 7.47
C LEU A 54 13.26 19.72 8.36
N GLU A 55 12.72 20.46 9.34
CA GLU A 55 11.61 19.94 10.17
C GLU A 55 10.38 19.61 9.31
N VAL A 56 10.04 20.47 8.35
CA VAL A 56 8.96 20.21 7.38
C VAL A 56 9.27 18.99 6.50
N ALA A 57 10.49 18.86 5.97
CA ALA A 57 10.84 17.72 5.13
C ALA A 57 10.66 16.38 5.88
N LYS A 58 11.02 16.34 7.17
CA LYS A 58 10.86 15.17 8.06
C LYS A 58 9.41 14.79 8.36
N THR A 59 8.42 15.64 8.06
CA THR A 59 6.99 15.26 8.20
C THR A 59 6.52 14.34 7.08
N ASN A 60 7.31 14.17 6.02
CA ASN A 60 7.02 13.28 4.89
C ASN A 60 8.00 12.09 4.81
N PRO A 61 8.18 11.26 5.88
CA PRO A 61 9.21 10.23 5.93
C PRO A 61 8.90 8.98 5.09
N ARG A 62 7.68 8.88 4.54
CA ARG A 62 7.22 7.76 3.69
C ARG A 62 7.16 8.15 2.21
N GLY A 63 7.88 9.20 1.83
CA GLY A 63 7.78 9.83 0.52
C GLY A 63 6.66 10.85 0.43
N GLY A 64 6.56 11.51 -0.71
CA GLY A 64 5.80 12.75 -0.85
C GLY A 64 6.61 13.97 -0.42
N TYR A 65 6.07 15.16 -0.67
CA TYR A 65 6.72 16.42 -0.37
C TYR A 65 5.70 17.55 -0.29
N ASP A 66 6.06 18.59 0.46
CA ASP A 66 5.33 19.85 0.50
C ASP A 66 6.04 20.89 -0.38
N LYS A 67 5.35 21.36 -1.42
CA LYS A 67 5.91 22.39 -2.30
C LYS A 67 5.99 23.71 -1.56
N THR A 68 7.14 24.37 -1.66
CA THR A 68 7.36 25.67 -1.04
C THR A 68 8.05 26.60 -2.03
N LYS A 69 7.39 27.69 -2.41
CA LYS A 69 7.96 28.69 -3.31
C LYS A 69 8.73 29.73 -2.52
N VAL A 70 10.00 29.93 -2.86
CA VAL A 70 10.90 30.83 -2.14
C VAL A 70 11.69 31.75 -3.06
N THR A 71 12.14 32.88 -2.52
CA THR A 71 13.22 33.69 -3.09
C THR A 71 14.32 33.86 -2.05
N VAL A 72 15.53 33.43 -2.40
CA VAL A 72 16.73 33.59 -1.58
C VAL A 72 17.46 34.87 -1.97
N LEU A 73 17.84 35.68 -0.98
CA LEU A 73 18.66 36.87 -1.14
C LEU A 73 20.10 36.57 -0.70
N PHE A 74 21.08 36.98 -1.51
CA PHE A 74 22.50 36.78 -1.24
C PHE A 74 23.22 38.08 -0.88
N ASP A 75 24.45 37.95 -0.35
CA ASP A 75 25.29 39.06 0.10
C ASP A 75 25.87 39.95 -1.01
N ASN A 76 25.78 39.49 -2.26
CA ASN A 76 26.06 40.26 -3.45
C ASN A 76 24.81 40.92 -4.06
N GLU A 77 23.70 40.93 -3.34
CA GLU A 77 22.38 41.46 -3.75
C GLU A 77 21.64 40.61 -4.80
N ASP A 78 22.22 39.49 -5.25
CA ASP A 78 21.55 38.58 -6.16
C ASP A 78 20.33 37.94 -5.48
N ARG A 79 19.39 37.52 -6.33
CA ARG A 79 18.18 36.83 -5.92
C ARG A 79 17.99 35.57 -6.73
N TYR A 80 17.58 34.51 -6.07
CA TYR A 80 17.22 33.25 -6.72
C TYR A 80 15.84 32.82 -6.28
N GLU A 81 14.90 32.77 -7.21
CA GLU A 81 13.54 32.27 -6.99
C GLU A 81 13.43 30.82 -7.46
N CYS A 82 12.93 29.93 -6.60
CA CYS A 82 12.66 28.55 -6.96
C CYS A 82 11.47 27.99 -6.17
N ARG A 83 11.07 26.77 -6.54
CA ARG A 83 10.19 25.92 -5.75
C ARG A 83 11.04 24.81 -5.15
N LEU A 84 10.95 24.65 -3.85
CA LEU A 84 11.51 23.52 -3.11
C LEU A 84 10.43 22.46 -2.93
N ASP A 85 10.81 21.20 -3.06
CA ASP A 85 9.96 20.06 -2.78
C ASP A 85 10.40 19.50 -1.43
N LEU A 86 9.81 20.00 -0.32
CA LEU A 86 10.28 19.65 1.02
C LEU A 86 9.79 18.26 1.45
N GLY A 87 10.69 17.30 1.57
CA GLY A 87 10.35 15.92 1.93
C GLY A 87 11.55 15.00 2.08
N CYS A 88 11.30 13.78 2.54
CA CYS A 88 12.27 12.68 2.49
C CYS A 88 12.29 12.02 1.10
N ASP A 89 12.98 10.88 0.95
CA ASP A 89 13.05 10.06 -0.27
C ASP A 89 13.69 10.79 -1.47
N GLY A 90 14.82 11.46 -1.20
CA GLY A 90 15.59 12.18 -2.22
C GLY A 90 15.02 13.55 -2.61
N ASN A 91 13.99 14.03 -1.91
CA ASN A 91 13.47 15.39 -2.02
C ASN A 91 14.35 16.41 -1.26
N ASP A 92 13.92 17.66 -1.17
CA ASP A 92 14.70 18.76 -0.58
C ASP A 92 14.53 18.81 0.95
N ALA A 93 15.63 18.98 1.67
CA ALA A 93 15.64 19.31 3.11
C ALA A 93 15.72 20.82 3.38
N GLY A 94 15.73 21.63 2.32
CA GLY A 94 16.04 23.06 2.36
C GLY A 94 16.61 23.54 1.02
N PHE A 95 16.90 24.84 0.94
CA PHE A 95 17.47 25.45 -0.25
C PHE A 95 18.91 24.96 -0.51
N ALA A 96 19.72 24.82 0.55
CA ALA A 96 21.10 24.37 0.37
C ALA A 96 21.15 22.93 -0.17
N SER A 97 20.32 22.03 0.36
CA SER A 97 20.21 20.66 -0.16
C SER A 97 19.72 20.64 -1.61
N HIS A 98 18.75 21.48 -1.95
CA HIS A 98 18.21 21.59 -3.31
C HIS A 98 19.30 21.95 -4.33
N CYS A 99 20.06 23.00 -4.04
CA CYS A 99 21.20 23.42 -4.88
C CYS A 99 22.24 22.30 -5.02
N LEU A 100 22.62 21.68 -3.90
CA LEU A 100 23.64 20.63 -3.91
C LEU A 100 23.18 19.35 -4.62
N ASN A 101 21.89 19.01 -4.53
CA ASN A 101 21.28 17.89 -5.25
C ASN A 101 21.27 18.16 -6.76
N MET A 102 20.91 19.38 -7.19
CA MET A 102 21.00 19.77 -8.61
C MET A 102 22.43 19.68 -9.13
N LEU A 103 23.41 20.19 -8.37
CA LEU A 103 24.82 20.09 -8.74
C LEU A 103 25.29 18.63 -8.82
N ALA A 104 24.92 17.80 -7.84
CA ALA A 104 25.26 16.38 -7.84
C ALA A 104 24.64 15.63 -9.02
N TYR A 105 23.38 15.95 -9.37
CA TYR A 105 22.70 15.39 -10.53
C TYR A 105 23.43 15.78 -11.83
N TYR A 106 23.74 17.06 -12.02
CA TYR A 106 24.51 17.54 -13.16
C TYR A 106 25.85 16.82 -13.27
N LEU A 107 26.65 16.77 -12.21
CA LEU A 107 27.97 16.15 -12.22
C LEU A 107 27.92 14.65 -12.57
N ARG A 108 26.87 13.95 -12.14
CA ARG A 108 26.65 12.53 -12.45
C ARG A 108 26.29 12.29 -13.91
N HIS A 109 25.63 13.26 -14.54
CA HIS A 109 24.95 13.10 -15.84
C HIS A 109 25.47 14.01 -16.95
N GLN A 110 26.48 14.85 -16.70
CA GLN A 110 27.04 15.82 -17.66
C GLN A 110 27.67 15.18 -18.92
N TYR A 111 27.80 13.86 -18.97
CA TYR A 111 28.31 13.12 -20.14
C TYR A 111 27.25 12.21 -20.77
N ASP A 112 26.03 12.23 -20.24
CA ASP A 112 24.92 11.41 -20.71
C ASP A 112 24.34 12.01 -22.01
N VAL A 113 24.51 11.29 -23.11
CA VAL A 113 24.12 11.76 -24.46
C VAL A 113 22.60 11.91 -24.59
N ASP A 114 21.82 11.19 -23.79
CA ASP A 114 20.36 11.23 -23.75
C ASP A 114 19.79 12.40 -22.93
N LYS A 115 20.64 13.27 -22.35
CA LYS A 115 20.22 14.41 -21.51
C LYS A 115 20.69 15.77 -22.04
N PRO A 116 20.35 16.15 -23.28
CA PRO A 116 20.83 17.38 -23.89
C PRO A 116 20.38 18.67 -23.16
N TRP A 117 19.29 18.62 -22.39
CA TRP A 117 18.79 19.76 -21.63
C TRP A 117 19.73 20.18 -20.47
N LEU A 118 20.62 19.29 -20.00
CA LEU A 118 21.62 19.65 -18.98
C LEU A 118 22.68 20.64 -19.48
N HIS A 119 22.77 20.83 -20.79
CA HIS A 119 23.74 21.73 -21.42
C HIS A 119 23.09 22.98 -22.03
N ASP A 120 21.83 23.24 -21.75
CA ASP A 120 21.23 24.51 -22.13
C ASP A 120 21.87 25.67 -21.34
N GLN A 121 21.84 26.87 -21.93
CA GLN A 121 22.53 28.03 -21.35
C GLN A 121 21.97 28.40 -19.96
N HIS A 122 20.67 28.17 -19.74
CA HIS A 122 20.02 28.50 -18.48
C HIS A 122 20.49 27.56 -17.35
N HIS A 123 20.52 26.26 -17.63
CA HIS A 123 20.99 25.22 -16.72
C HIS A 123 22.47 25.42 -16.37
N LEU A 124 23.34 25.66 -17.36
CA LEU A 124 24.75 25.91 -17.11
C LEU A 124 24.99 27.18 -16.27
N SER A 125 24.20 28.24 -16.51
CA SER A 125 24.26 29.46 -15.69
C SER A 125 23.82 29.20 -14.25
N LEU A 126 22.82 28.34 -14.05
CA LEU A 126 22.39 27.90 -12.72
C LEU A 126 23.48 27.08 -12.00
N ILE A 127 24.11 26.14 -12.69
CA ILE A 127 25.19 25.32 -12.12
C ILE A 127 26.39 26.19 -11.72
N ASP A 128 26.79 27.14 -12.56
CA ASP A 128 27.87 28.10 -12.23
C ASP A 128 27.52 28.96 -11.01
N ALA A 129 26.26 29.43 -10.92
CA ALA A 129 25.78 30.16 -9.75
C ALA A 129 25.86 29.29 -8.47
N ILE A 130 25.36 28.04 -8.52
CA ILE A 130 25.41 27.12 -7.37
C ILE A 130 26.85 26.84 -6.93
N GLN A 131 27.79 26.67 -7.86
CA GLN A 131 29.20 26.45 -7.56
C GLN A 131 29.86 27.64 -6.85
N SER A 132 29.29 28.84 -6.98
CA SER A 132 29.77 30.05 -6.30
C SER A 132 29.20 30.25 -4.89
N TYR A 133 28.12 29.54 -4.53
CA TYR A 133 27.46 29.69 -3.24
C TYR A 133 28.22 29.02 -2.09
N GLU A 134 28.22 29.67 -0.93
CA GLU A 134 28.79 29.14 0.31
C GLU A 134 27.68 28.69 1.27
N PHE A 135 27.45 27.39 1.31
CA PHE A 135 26.53 26.74 2.25
C PHE A 135 27.25 26.17 3.46
N ASP A 136 26.53 26.04 4.57
CA ASP A 136 26.98 25.27 5.73
C ASP A 136 26.91 23.76 5.41
N THR A 137 28.04 23.21 4.97
CA THR A 137 28.13 21.80 4.58
C THR A 137 27.94 20.86 5.77
N ALA A 138 28.29 21.27 7.00
CA ALA A 138 28.07 20.45 8.18
C ALA A 138 26.59 20.35 8.51
N PHE A 139 25.84 21.46 8.35
CA PHE A 139 24.39 21.45 8.47
C PHE A 139 23.76 20.53 7.42
N VAL A 140 24.11 20.67 6.14
CA VAL A 140 23.53 19.84 5.07
C VAL A 140 23.81 18.34 5.28
N GLU A 141 25.03 17.97 5.68
CA GLU A 141 25.36 16.58 5.94
C GLU A 141 24.63 16.01 7.17
N ASN A 142 24.38 16.83 8.20
CA ASN A 142 23.55 16.42 9.33
C ASN A 142 22.07 16.31 8.94
N ALA A 143 21.55 17.25 8.15
CA ALA A 143 20.20 17.22 7.61
C ALA A 143 19.93 15.91 6.83
N LYS A 144 20.87 15.50 5.97
CA LYS A 144 20.78 14.21 5.26
C LYS A 144 20.66 13.02 6.21
N LYS A 145 21.49 12.97 7.27
CA LYS A 145 21.42 11.88 8.26
C LYS A 145 20.10 11.87 9.02
N GLU A 146 19.56 13.04 9.35
CA GLU A 146 18.26 13.14 10.02
C GLU A 146 17.11 12.66 9.11
N ILE A 147 17.15 13.00 7.82
CA ILE A 147 16.21 12.50 6.81
C ILE A 147 16.30 10.96 6.69
N GLU A 148 17.51 10.42 6.52
CA GLU A 148 17.73 8.97 6.47
C GLU A 148 17.22 8.27 7.74
N GLN A 149 17.44 8.87 8.91
CA GLN A 149 16.93 8.32 10.17
C GLN A 149 15.40 8.38 10.25
N ALA A 150 14.77 9.46 9.78
CA ALA A 150 13.31 9.59 9.73
C ALA A 150 12.69 8.52 8.80
N GLU A 151 13.28 8.29 7.63
CA GLU A 151 12.89 7.24 6.68
C GLU A 151 13.02 5.84 7.31
N MET A 152 14.16 5.53 7.94
CA MET A 152 14.38 4.24 8.61
C MET A 152 13.37 4.00 9.72
N ASN A 153 13.07 5.04 10.52
CA ASN A 153 12.09 4.93 11.60
C ASN A 153 10.68 4.68 11.06
N ALA A 154 10.25 5.41 10.03
CA ALA A 154 8.94 5.21 9.42
C ALA A 154 8.80 3.81 8.81
N LYS A 155 9.84 3.33 8.11
CA LYS A 155 9.89 1.98 7.56
C LYS A 155 9.81 0.91 8.65
N ALA A 156 10.57 1.06 9.74
CA ALA A 156 10.52 0.13 10.86
C ALA A 156 9.15 0.09 11.55
N GLU A 157 8.46 1.24 11.64
CA GLU A 157 7.09 1.31 12.15
C GLU A 157 6.11 0.55 11.25
N ASP A 158 6.22 0.73 9.93
CA ASP A 158 5.36 0.06 8.95
C ASP A 158 5.60 -1.46 8.91
N GLU A 159 6.87 -1.89 8.96
CA GLU A 159 7.24 -3.30 9.10
C GLU A 159 6.72 -3.88 10.42
N GLY A 160 6.80 -3.13 11.51
CA GLY A 160 6.27 -3.52 12.81
C GLY A 160 4.75 -3.74 12.79
N LYS A 161 4.00 -2.83 12.15
CA LYS A 161 2.54 -2.95 11.94
C LYS A 161 2.20 -4.16 11.09
N ALA A 162 2.85 -4.32 9.93
CA ALA A 162 2.63 -5.44 9.03
C ALA A 162 2.92 -6.80 9.72
N GLN A 163 4.00 -6.89 10.48
CA GLN A 163 4.32 -8.11 11.26
C GLN A 163 3.33 -8.37 12.39
N ALA A 164 2.73 -7.34 13.00
CA ALA A 164 1.72 -7.51 14.03
C ALA A 164 0.40 -8.03 13.42
N GLU A 165 -0.03 -7.45 12.30
CA GLU A 165 -1.19 -7.90 11.53
C GLU A 165 -1.03 -9.34 11.05
N GLN A 166 0.14 -9.69 10.51
CA GLN A 166 0.44 -11.05 10.09
C GLN A 166 0.39 -12.04 11.26
N ARG A 167 1.00 -11.70 12.40
CA ARG A 167 0.98 -12.57 13.59
C ARG A 167 -0.43 -12.78 14.13
N GLU A 168 -1.26 -11.75 14.12
CA GLU A 168 -2.66 -11.86 14.55
C GLU A 168 -3.47 -12.73 13.57
N TRP A 169 -3.28 -12.54 12.26
CA TRP A 169 -3.90 -13.40 11.25
C TRP A 169 -3.50 -14.86 11.38
N GLU A 170 -2.19 -15.15 11.55
CA GLU A 170 -1.68 -16.51 11.74
C GLU A 170 -2.25 -17.16 13.01
N ARG A 171 -2.39 -16.39 14.09
CA ARG A 171 -3.01 -16.85 15.35
C ARG A 171 -4.47 -17.20 15.14
N GLN A 172 -5.26 -16.30 14.56
CA GLN A 172 -6.68 -16.51 14.28
C GLN A 172 -6.91 -17.71 13.34
N ASN A 173 -6.09 -17.82 12.29
CA ASN A 173 -6.18 -18.92 11.34
C ASN A 173 -5.80 -20.26 11.99
N ARG A 174 -4.77 -20.30 12.84
CA ARG A 174 -4.40 -21.51 13.60
C ARG A 174 -5.52 -21.91 14.57
N GLU A 175 -6.06 -20.97 15.33
CA GLU A 175 -7.20 -21.22 16.23
C GLU A 175 -8.43 -21.74 15.47
N HIS A 176 -8.69 -21.19 14.27
CA HIS A 176 -9.77 -21.67 13.40
C HIS A 176 -9.54 -23.10 12.92
N GLN A 177 -8.33 -23.40 12.43
CA GLN A 177 -7.94 -24.74 11.98
C GLN A 177 -8.00 -25.77 13.11
N GLU A 178 -7.55 -25.42 14.32
CA GLU A 178 -7.64 -26.28 15.50
C GLU A 178 -9.09 -26.61 15.84
N LYS A 179 -9.98 -25.61 15.83
CA LYS A 179 -11.43 -25.81 16.05
C LYS A 179 -12.05 -26.68 14.96
N GLU A 180 -11.71 -26.44 13.70
CA GLU A 180 -12.20 -27.22 12.57
C GLU A 180 -11.73 -28.69 12.66
N ASN A 181 -10.45 -28.92 12.93
CA ASN A 181 -9.90 -30.26 13.09
C ASN A 181 -10.53 -31.01 14.28
N ALA A 182 -10.69 -30.34 15.43
CA ALA A 182 -11.34 -30.92 16.59
C ALA A 182 -12.81 -31.27 16.31
N PHE A 183 -13.53 -30.39 15.64
CA PHE A 183 -14.90 -30.64 15.21
C PHE A 183 -14.97 -31.84 14.26
N GLN A 184 -14.16 -31.87 13.20
CA GLN A 184 -14.13 -32.96 12.23
C GLN A 184 -13.77 -34.30 12.87
N ALA A 185 -12.85 -34.32 13.84
CA ALA A 185 -12.48 -35.52 14.59
C ALA A 185 -13.62 -36.03 15.50
N SER A 186 -14.51 -35.15 15.96
CA SER A 186 -15.66 -35.50 16.80
C SER A 186 -16.86 -36.08 16.01
N LEU A 187 -16.85 -35.94 14.68
CA LEU A 187 -17.99 -36.34 13.85
C LEU A 187 -18.13 -37.86 13.76
N THR A 188 -19.32 -38.35 14.11
CA THR A 188 -19.72 -39.74 13.81
C THR A 188 -20.43 -39.78 12.47
N ILE A 189 -19.69 -40.04 11.39
CA ILE A 189 -20.22 -40.09 10.03
C ILE A 189 -20.65 -41.52 9.67
N PRO A 190 -21.92 -41.77 9.32
CA PRO A 190 -22.37 -43.10 8.92
C PRO A 190 -21.59 -43.63 7.71
N SER A 191 -21.28 -44.92 7.70
CA SER A 191 -20.54 -45.57 6.61
C SER A 191 -21.23 -45.43 5.25
N TRP A 192 -22.57 -45.43 5.23
CA TRP A 192 -23.39 -45.26 4.03
C TRP A 192 -23.44 -43.81 3.51
N ALA A 193 -23.02 -42.82 4.30
CA ALA A 193 -23.12 -41.41 3.92
C ALA A 193 -22.18 -41.09 2.75
N LYS A 194 -22.73 -40.49 1.70
CA LYS A 194 -21.99 -40.05 0.50
C LYS A 194 -21.84 -38.54 0.41
N ALA A 195 -22.60 -37.80 1.21
CA ALA A 195 -22.56 -36.34 1.27
C ALA A 195 -23.14 -35.84 2.61
N VAL A 196 -22.94 -34.56 2.91
CA VAL A 196 -23.58 -33.82 4.00
C VAL A 196 -24.41 -32.67 3.44
N ILE A 197 -25.53 -32.37 4.08
CA ILE A 197 -26.37 -31.20 3.76
C ILE A 197 -26.13 -30.16 4.84
N VAL A 198 -25.71 -28.96 4.43
CA VAL A 198 -25.27 -27.87 5.30
C VAL A 198 -26.09 -26.63 4.98
N ALA A 199 -26.55 -25.94 6.01
CA ALA A 199 -27.11 -24.60 5.89
C ALA A 199 -26.16 -23.56 6.46
N THR A 200 -25.86 -22.52 5.70
CA THR A 200 -25.08 -21.37 6.14
C THR A 200 -25.95 -20.12 6.13
N TYR A 201 -25.92 -19.35 7.21
CA TYR A 201 -26.48 -18.01 7.26
C TYR A 201 -25.34 -17.01 7.08
N THR A 202 -25.36 -16.27 5.99
CA THR A 202 -24.40 -15.20 5.70
C THR A 202 -25.04 -13.85 5.92
N ASP A 203 -24.28 -12.91 6.48
CA ASP A 203 -24.70 -11.53 6.68
C ASP A 203 -23.77 -10.58 5.93
N TYR A 204 -24.23 -9.36 5.68
CA TYR A 204 -23.42 -8.33 5.06
C TYR A 204 -22.27 -7.91 5.97
N ASP A 205 -21.06 -7.91 5.43
CA ASP A 205 -19.87 -7.49 6.16
C ASP A 205 -19.55 -6.04 5.82
N ALA A 206 -20.16 -5.12 6.57
CA ALA A 206 -19.99 -3.69 6.35
C ALA A 206 -18.57 -3.19 6.61
N GLU A 207 -17.79 -3.89 7.46
CA GLU A 207 -16.43 -3.51 7.81
C GLU A 207 -15.45 -3.84 6.67
N ASN A 208 -15.66 -4.97 5.99
CA ASN A 208 -14.81 -5.42 4.89
C ASN A 208 -15.38 -5.12 3.50
N SER A 209 -16.52 -4.44 3.42
CA SER A 209 -17.12 -4.02 2.15
C SER A 209 -16.69 -2.61 1.77
N ASP A 210 -16.61 -2.34 0.47
CA ASP A 210 -16.39 -1.01 -0.07
C ASP A 210 -17.56 -0.63 -0.99
N PRO A 211 -18.53 0.15 -0.48
CA PRO A 211 -19.68 0.60 -1.28
C PRO A 211 -19.28 1.47 -2.48
N HIS A 212 -18.09 2.08 -2.47
CA HIS A 212 -17.66 3.03 -3.51
C HIS A 212 -17.05 2.29 -4.72
N SER A 213 -16.38 1.16 -4.51
CA SER A 213 -15.95 0.26 -5.58
C SER A 213 -17.02 -0.77 -5.99
N GLY A 214 -18.12 -0.85 -5.24
CA GLY A 214 -19.15 -1.88 -5.43
C GLY A 214 -18.72 -3.27 -4.93
N TYR A 215 -17.69 -3.34 -4.08
CA TYR A 215 -17.24 -4.56 -3.45
C TYR A 215 -18.10 -4.86 -2.20
N HIS A 216 -18.83 -5.98 -2.24
CA HIS A 216 -19.70 -6.43 -1.15
C HIS A 216 -19.17 -7.72 -0.52
N ALA A 217 -18.55 -7.60 0.64
CA ALA A 217 -18.12 -8.71 1.47
C ALA A 217 -19.30 -9.30 2.27
N THR A 218 -19.22 -10.59 2.57
CA THR A 218 -20.20 -11.31 3.39
C THR A 218 -19.49 -12.17 4.41
N LYS A 219 -20.05 -12.25 5.62
CA LYS A 219 -19.53 -13.09 6.70
C LYS A 219 -20.51 -14.21 7.03
N THR A 220 -20.01 -15.42 7.21
CA THR A 220 -20.83 -16.54 7.68
C THR A 220 -21.03 -16.41 9.18
N VAL A 221 -22.27 -16.16 9.59
CA VAL A 221 -22.64 -15.98 11.01
C VAL A 221 -23.01 -17.31 11.65
N ARG A 222 -23.60 -18.23 10.88
CA ARG A 222 -24.01 -19.55 11.37
C ARG A 222 -23.84 -20.62 10.32
N THR A 223 -23.39 -21.79 10.75
CA THR A 223 -23.30 -23.02 9.95
C THR A 223 -24.01 -24.13 10.68
N LEU A 224 -24.98 -24.77 10.04
CA LEU A 224 -25.78 -25.88 10.56
C LEU A 224 -25.55 -27.12 9.70
N ILE A 225 -25.18 -28.23 10.34
CA ILE A 225 -25.06 -29.53 9.69
C ILE A 225 -26.41 -30.24 9.82
N LEU A 226 -27.21 -30.19 8.76
CA LEU A 226 -28.63 -30.58 8.78
C LEU A 226 -28.83 -32.10 8.65
N ALA A 227 -28.11 -32.77 7.75
CA ALA A 227 -28.33 -34.20 7.50
C ALA A 227 -27.16 -34.88 6.77
N TRP A 228 -27.00 -36.18 6.99
CA TRP A 228 -26.22 -37.07 6.14
C TRP A 228 -27.04 -37.53 4.92
N SER A 229 -26.41 -37.61 3.75
CA SER A 229 -27.07 -37.95 2.49
C SER A 229 -26.56 -39.27 1.92
N ARG A 230 -27.48 -40.08 1.38
CA ARG A 230 -27.18 -41.31 0.61
C ARG A 230 -26.86 -41.03 -0.86
N HIS A 231 -27.09 -39.80 -1.34
CA HIS A 231 -26.99 -39.42 -2.73
C HIS A 231 -25.87 -38.41 -2.95
N THR A 232 -25.15 -38.57 -4.06
CA THR A 232 -24.19 -37.55 -4.56
C THR A 232 -24.87 -36.54 -5.47
N ARG A 233 -26.05 -36.86 -6.02
CA ARG A 233 -26.84 -35.94 -6.84
C ARG A 233 -27.41 -34.83 -5.97
N ASN A 234 -27.45 -33.63 -6.52
CA ASN A 234 -28.11 -32.49 -5.90
C ASN A 234 -29.61 -32.56 -6.20
N LEU A 235 -30.43 -32.71 -5.15
CA LEU A 235 -31.88 -32.88 -5.24
C LEU A 235 -32.55 -31.86 -4.29
N PHE A 236 -33.26 -30.86 -4.82
CA PHE A 236 -33.98 -29.91 -3.97
C PHE A 236 -34.98 -30.53 -3.00
N PRO A 237 -35.78 -31.56 -3.36
CA PRO A 237 -36.66 -32.22 -2.39
C PRO A 237 -35.89 -32.76 -1.17
N GLU A 238 -34.65 -33.22 -1.38
CA GLU A 238 -33.79 -33.70 -0.31
C GLU A 238 -33.26 -32.55 0.56
N LEU A 239 -32.83 -31.45 -0.05
CA LEU A 239 -32.40 -30.25 0.68
C LEU A 239 -33.55 -29.67 1.53
N ARG A 240 -34.75 -29.54 0.94
CA ARG A 240 -35.97 -29.08 1.62
C ARG A 240 -36.32 -29.95 2.82
N LYS A 241 -36.28 -31.26 2.66
CA LYS A 241 -36.52 -32.21 3.75
C LYS A 241 -35.51 -32.03 4.88
N ALA A 242 -34.23 -31.84 4.56
CA ALA A 242 -33.18 -31.62 5.56
C ALA A 242 -33.37 -30.31 6.34
N CYS A 243 -33.95 -29.27 5.71
CA CYS A 243 -34.23 -27.99 6.37
C CYS A 243 -35.20 -28.12 7.54
N LEU A 244 -36.04 -29.16 7.57
CA LEU A 244 -36.98 -29.43 8.68
C LEU A 244 -36.28 -29.85 9.97
N ASN A 245 -35.00 -30.25 9.91
CA ASN A 245 -34.25 -30.71 11.07
C ASN A 245 -33.87 -29.57 12.04
N HIS A 246 -34.03 -28.30 11.64
CA HIS A 246 -33.77 -27.17 12.51
C HIS A 246 -34.80 -26.04 12.31
N PRO A 247 -35.34 -25.43 13.39
CA PRO A 247 -36.38 -24.40 13.28
C PRO A 247 -35.99 -23.19 12.41
N SER A 248 -34.74 -22.74 12.48
CA SER A 248 -34.29 -21.57 11.71
C SER A 248 -34.22 -21.79 10.20
N THR A 249 -34.29 -23.04 9.73
CA THR A 249 -34.27 -23.38 8.30
C THR A 249 -35.59 -23.99 7.83
N ALA A 250 -36.48 -24.40 8.74
CA ALA A 250 -37.68 -25.17 8.42
C ALA A 250 -38.58 -24.51 7.35
N PHE A 251 -38.62 -23.18 7.33
CA PHE A 251 -39.38 -22.40 6.36
C PHE A 251 -38.96 -22.65 4.89
N LEU A 252 -37.67 -22.96 4.65
CA LEU A 252 -37.13 -23.27 3.32
C LEU A 252 -37.68 -24.57 2.72
N ASN A 253 -38.31 -25.42 3.54
CA ASN A 253 -39.01 -26.60 3.03
C ASN A 253 -40.17 -26.21 2.09
N HIS A 254 -40.81 -25.06 2.32
CA HIS A 254 -41.93 -24.58 1.53
C HIS A 254 -41.47 -23.97 0.20
N PRO A 255 -41.94 -24.46 -0.97
CA PRO A 255 -41.55 -23.93 -2.28
C PRO A 255 -41.78 -22.43 -2.43
N GLU A 256 -42.84 -21.89 -1.84
CA GLU A 256 -43.20 -20.47 -1.90
C GLU A 256 -42.24 -19.55 -1.13
N GLN A 257 -41.51 -20.09 -0.15
CA GLN A 257 -40.62 -19.32 0.75
C GLN A 257 -39.14 -19.57 0.45
N SER A 258 -38.84 -20.11 -0.73
CA SER A 258 -37.50 -20.53 -1.09
C SER A 258 -37.26 -20.42 -2.59
N ASN A 259 -36.01 -20.24 -2.97
CA ASN A 259 -35.55 -20.17 -4.33
C ASN A 259 -34.52 -21.26 -4.61
N GLU A 260 -34.61 -21.85 -5.79
CA GLU A 260 -33.76 -22.95 -6.24
C GLU A 260 -32.73 -22.45 -7.24
N HIS A 261 -31.46 -22.42 -6.85
CA HIS A 261 -30.37 -22.04 -7.74
C HIS A 261 -29.79 -23.29 -8.39
N ARG A 262 -29.83 -23.34 -9.72
CA ARG A 262 -29.50 -24.52 -10.54
C ARG A 262 -28.27 -24.30 -11.42
N GLU A 263 -27.53 -23.23 -11.19
CA GLU A 263 -26.45 -22.77 -12.05
C GLU A 263 -25.15 -23.49 -11.72
N THR A 264 -24.93 -24.65 -12.36
CA THR A 264 -23.72 -25.46 -12.15
C THR A 264 -22.57 -25.13 -13.11
N HIS A 265 -22.65 -24.02 -13.87
CA HIS A 265 -21.56 -23.60 -14.75
C HIS A 265 -20.46 -22.87 -13.97
N TRP A 266 -19.26 -22.78 -14.55
CA TRP A 266 -18.06 -22.20 -13.93
C TRP A 266 -18.22 -20.75 -13.44
N SER A 267 -19.18 -20.02 -14.02
CA SER A 267 -19.54 -18.64 -13.65
C SER A 267 -20.81 -18.51 -12.82
N GLY A 268 -21.42 -19.63 -12.39
CA GLY A 268 -22.68 -19.65 -11.65
C GLY A 268 -22.46 -19.92 -10.17
N ASP A 269 -23.41 -19.51 -9.33
CA ASP A 269 -23.31 -19.62 -7.86
C ASP A 269 -23.51 -21.05 -7.31
N GLY A 270 -23.63 -22.04 -8.21
CA GLY A 270 -23.74 -23.45 -7.90
C GLY A 270 -25.18 -23.92 -7.65
N TYR A 271 -25.29 -25.09 -7.01
CA TYR A 271 -26.58 -25.73 -6.72
C TYR A 271 -26.93 -25.59 -5.23
N TYR A 272 -27.92 -24.76 -4.91
CA TYR A 272 -28.30 -24.48 -3.52
C TYR A 272 -29.74 -23.97 -3.38
N LEU A 273 -30.31 -24.17 -2.20
CA LEU A 273 -31.61 -23.64 -1.81
C LEU A 273 -31.40 -22.40 -0.94
N THR A 274 -32.17 -21.34 -1.15
CA THR A 274 -32.03 -20.09 -0.38
C THR A 274 -33.39 -19.43 -0.15
N ASP A 275 -33.49 -18.54 0.83
CA ASP A 275 -34.67 -17.73 1.11
C ASP A 275 -34.81 -16.53 0.17
N ILE A 276 -33.71 -16.06 -0.40
CA ILE A 276 -33.62 -14.82 -1.16
C ILE A 276 -33.29 -15.06 -2.62
N LYS A 277 -33.95 -14.34 -3.53
CA LYS A 277 -33.82 -14.61 -4.97
C LYS A 277 -32.56 -13.98 -5.61
N TYR A 278 -32.06 -12.86 -5.07
CA TYR A 278 -31.05 -12.02 -5.74
C TYR A 278 -30.06 -11.30 -4.79
N LEU A 279 -29.77 -11.83 -3.60
CA LEU A 279 -28.88 -11.18 -2.64
C LEU A 279 -27.76 -12.12 -2.18
N ARG A 280 -26.65 -11.54 -1.70
CA ARG A 280 -25.42 -12.28 -1.32
C ARG A 280 -25.45 -12.79 0.14
N TYR A 281 -26.48 -12.46 0.90
CA TYR A 281 -26.60 -12.69 2.34
C TYR A 281 -27.98 -13.23 2.70
N GLY A 282 -28.05 -14.23 3.58
CA GLY A 282 -29.28 -14.95 3.91
C GLY A 282 -28.97 -16.42 4.17
N TRP A 283 -29.99 -17.26 4.16
CA TRP A 283 -29.80 -18.70 4.29
C TRP A 283 -29.43 -19.33 2.96
N SER A 284 -28.39 -20.14 2.94
CA SER A 284 -28.01 -20.98 1.80
C SER A 284 -27.86 -22.42 2.26
N VAL A 285 -28.57 -23.35 1.62
CA VAL A 285 -28.52 -24.79 1.92
C VAL A 285 -27.90 -25.52 0.74
N ARG A 286 -26.76 -26.15 1.01
CA ARG A 286 -25.90 -26.80 0.01
C ARG A 286 -25.64 -28.26 0.39
N LYS A 287 -25.36 -29.07 -0.62
CA LYS A 287 -24.86 -30.43 -0.45
C LYS A 287 -23.36 -30.45 -0.72
N HIS A 288 -22.60 -30.99 0.23
CA HIS A 288 -21.17 -31.23 0.11
C HIS A 288 -20.92 -32.73 -0.09
N VAL A 289 -20.46 -33.10 -1.29
CA VAL A 289 -20.19 -34.50 -1.66
C VAL A 289 -18.85 -34.95 -1.12
N PHE A 290 -18.80 -36.18 -0.58
CA PHE A 290 -17.57 -36.79 -0.12
C PHE A 290 -16.84 -37.46 -1.28
N TYR A 291 -15.81 -36.81 -1.81
CA TYR A 291 -15.01 -37.37 -2.91
C TYR A 291 -13.96 -38.38 -2.46
N ASN A 292 -13.61 -38.39 -1.17
CA ASN A 292 -12.69 -39.35 -0.57
C ASN A 292 -13.39 -40.07 0.59
N GLU A 293 -13.71 -41.35 0.39
CA GLU A 293 -14.43 -42.15 1.38
C GLU A 293 -13.63 -42.42 2.66
N ALA A 294 -12.29 -42.41 2.58
CA ALA A 294 -11.42 -42.59 3.74
C ALA A 294 -11.33 -41.33 4.63
N GLN A 295 -11.70 -40.16 4.09
CA GLN A 295 -11.61 -38.87 4.76
C GLN A 295 -12.88 -38.05 4.55
N LYS A 296 -14.03 -38.56 5.02
CA LYS A 296 -15.32 -37.87 4.85
C LYS A 296 -15.42 -36.58 5.67
N ALA A 297 -14.82 -36.55 6.85
CA ALA A 297 -14.93 -35.42 7.79
C ALA A 297 -14.38 -34.10 7.23
N LYS A 298 -13.36 -34.14 6.37
CA LYS A 298 -12.77 -32.93 5.75
C LYS A 298 -13.73 -32.12 4.86
N TYR A 299 -14.84 -32.74 4.45
CA TYR A 299 -15.86 -32.08 3.63
C TYR A 299 -17.01 -31.50 4.47
N VAL A 300 -16.95 -31.67 5.80
CA VAL A 300 -17.94 -31.15 6.73
C VAL A 300 -17.37 -29.87 7.34
N PRO A 301 -17.93 -28.69 7.02
CA PRO A 301 -17.44 -27.43 7.56
C PRO A 301 -17.72 -27.34 9.07
N LEU A 302 -16.91 -26.54 9.78
CA LEU A 302 -17.15 -26.22 11.18
C LEU A 302 -18.55 -25.62 11.37
N GLY A 303 -19.36 -26.21 12.26
CA GLY A 303 -20.73 -25.77 12.50
C GLY A 303 -21.44 -26.54 13.61
N GLU A 304 -22.71 -26.23 13.79
CA GLU A 304 -23.58 -26.88 14.77
C GLU A 304 -24.16 -28.16 14.16
N LEU A 305 -23.97 -29.30 14.83
CA LEU A 305 -24.56 -30.58 14.41
C LEU A 305 -26.02 -30.63 14.86
N VAL A 306 -26.96 -30.58 13.92
CA VAL A 306 -28.42 -30.57 14.19
C VAL A 306 -29.13 -31.74 13.50
N ILE A 307 -28.39 -32.83 13.30
CA ILE A 307 -28.91 -34.06 12.69
C ILE A 307 -29.78 -34.76 13.75
N PRO A 308 -31.05 -35.10 13.45
CA PRO A 308 -31.91 -35.85 14.37
C PRO A 308 -31.31 -37.23 14.67
N ASP A 309 -31.53 -37.72 15.89
CA ASP A 309 -31.16 -39.07 16.33
C ASP A 309 -31.80 -40.19 15.49
#